data_AF-A0A7J2VAF0-F1
#
_entry.id   AF-A0A7J2VAF0-F1
#
_cell.length_a   1.000
_cell.length_b   1.000
_cell.length_c   1.000
_cell.angle_alpha   90.00
_cell.angle_beta   90.00
_cell.angle_gamma   90.00
#
_symmetry.space_group_name_H-M   'P 1'
#
loop_
_entity.id
_entity.type
_entity.pdbx_description
1 polymer ?
#
loop_
_entity_poly.entity_id
_entity_poly.type
_entity_poly.pdbx_seq_one_letter_code
_entity_poly.pdbx_strand_id
1 'polypeptide(L)'
;MRKDVGPTIIISDLTRGVLIPRTQRENPIAYLLEDSEILVPIIGYYFYLRETSNKLIYRLGDVVKKRTFRSLLRAVEMINNMREKKLKIFIEVDGVWVKSRKQDSLRGKPIDIIRDKLREITTMILERDDGSRVAVDGIGAIYEDFEAQRITVYGD
;
A
#
# COMPACT_ATOMS: atom_id res chain seq x y z
N MET A 1 17.15 24.63 23.84
CA MET A 1 16.62 23.26 23.82
C MET A 1 16.84 22.69 22.42
N ARG A 2 17.80 21.76 22.23
CA ARG A 2 17.97 21.09 20.92
C ARG A 2 16.80 20.13 20.76
N LYS A 3 16.04 20.25 19.66
CA LYS A 3 14.92 19.35 19.34
C LYS A 3 15.43 17.91 19.33
N ASP A 4 14.81 17.04 20.10
CA ASP A 4 14.94 15.60 19.90
C ASP A 4 14.46 15.28 18.48
N VAL A 5 15.37 14.83 17.62
CA VAL A 5 15.04 14.42 16.26
C VAL A 5 15.08 12.90 16.24
N GLY A 6 13.92 12.27 16.04
CA GLY A 6 13.79 10.83 15.93
C GLY A 6 14.61 10.23 14.77
N PRO A 7 14.74 8.90 14.71
CA PRO A 7 15.45 8.24 13.62
C PRO A 7 14.78 8.52 12.28
N THR A 8 15.56 8.46 11.19
CA THR A 8 15.01 8.46 9.84
C THR A 8 14.87 7.01 9.38
N ILE A 9 13.64 6.62 9.03
CA ILE A 9 13.33 5.29 8.51
C ILE A 9 12.84 5.48 7.08
N ILE A 10 13.51 4.83 6.14
CA ILE A 10 13.12 4.79 4.72
C ILE A 10 12.71 3.36 4.43
N ILE A 11 11.48 3.13 3.96
CA ILE A 11 11.00 1.80 3.58
C ILE A 11 10.77 1.81 2.08
N SER A 12 11.48 0.93 1.38
CA SER A 12 11.32 0.70 -0.05
C SER A 12 10.33 -0.43 -0.23
N ASP A 13 9.15 -0.11 -0.76
CA ASP A 13 8.16 -1.07 -1.21
C ASP A 13 7.81 -2.15 -0.16
N LEU A 14 7.80 -1.80 1.13
CA LEU A 14 7.45 -2.71 2.22
C LEU A 14 8.29 -4.00 2.33
N THR A 15 9.37 -4.14 1.56
CA THR A 15 10.22 -5.35 1.56
C THR A 15 11.60 -5.13 2.18
N ARG A 16 12.04 -3.87 2.23
CA ARG A 16 13.34 -3.50 2.78
C ARG A 16 13.29 -2.09 3.32
N GLY A 17 14.16 -1.77 4.26
CA GLY A 17 14.28 -0.42 4.80
C GLY A 17 15.71 -0.03 5.12
N VAL A 18 15.91 1.27 5.32
CA VAL A 18 17.14 1.83 5.87
C VAL A 18 16.75 2.58 7.13
N LEU A 19 17.34 2.18 8.27
CA LEU A 19 17.23 2.89 9.53
C LEU A 19 18.50 3.70 9.75
N ILE A 20 18.34 5.01 9.79
CA ILE A 20 19.41 5.96 10.11
C ILE A 20 19.10 6.52 11.51
N PRO A 21 19.67 5.94 12.58
CA PRO A 21 19.55 6.53 13.90
C PRO A 21 20.24 7.90 13.88
N ARG A 22 19.47 8.95 14.18
CA ARG A 22 20.02 10.30 14.30
C ARG A 22 20.75 10.43 15.64
N THR A 23 21.96 9.89 15.68
CA THR A 23 22.88 10.02 16.81
C THR A 23 23.82 11.20 16.58
N GLN A 24 24.38 11.80 17.64
CA GLN A 24 25.40 12.86 17.52
C GLN A 24 26.80 12.33 17.16
N ARG A 25 26.89 11.14 16.55
CA ARG A 25 28.18 10.55 16.17
C ARG A 25 28.71 11.26 14.91
N GLU A 26 30.02 11.50 14.86
CA GLU A 26 30.69 12.07 13.68
C GLU A 26 30.49 11.20 12.42
N ASN A 27 30.37 9.88 12.61
CA ASN A 27 30.09 8.91 11.55
C ASN A 27 28.76 8.19 11.85
N PRO A 28 27.62 8.65 11.30
CA PRO A 28 26.35 7.97 11.49
C PRO A 28 26.38 6.60 10.78
N ILE A 29 25.96 5.57 11.50
CA ILE A 29 25.79 4.22 10.96
C ILE A 29 24.36 4.09 10.46
N ALA A 30 24.16 3.57 9.25
CA ALA A 30 22.86 3.20 8.74
C ALA A 30 22.71 1.67 8.77
N TYR A 31 21.52 1.19 9.11
CA TYR A 31 21.20 -0.23 9.13
C TYR A 31 20.29 -0.57 7.96
N LEU A 32 20.65 -1.60 7.19
CA LEU A 32 19.75 -2.24 6.23
C LEU A 32 18.80 -3.15 7.00
N LEU A 33 17.51 -2.95 6.80
CA LEU A 33 16.44 -3.77 7.37
C LEU A 33 15.87 -4.65 6.25
N GLU A 34 16.11 -5.95 6.33
CA GLU A 34 15.53 -6.96 5.41
C GLU A 34 14.76 -8.05 6.19
N ASP A 35 14.98 -8.13 7.50
CA ASP A 35 14.28 -9.07 8.37
C ASP A 35 12.80 -8.69 8.50
N SER A 36 11.92 -9.62 8.10
CA SER A 36 10.47 -9.45 8.19
C SER A 36 9.98 -9.28 9.62
N GLU A 37 10.63 -9.90 10.61
CA GLU A 37 10.24 -9.77 12.03
C GLU A 37 10.45 -8.35 12.55
N ILE A 38 11.36 -7.58 11.94
CA ILE A 38 11.60 -6.17 12.26
C ILE A 38 10.77 -5.26 11.35
N LEU A 39 10.74 -5.56 10.05
CA LEU A 39 10.07 -4.73 9.05
C LEU A 39 8.55 -4.70 9.26
N VAL A 40 7.91 -5.85 9.50
CA VAL A 40 6.44 -5.94 9.60
C VAL A 40 5.90 -5.07 10.75
N PRO A 41 6.45 -5.12 11.98
CA PRO A 41 6.02 -4.21 13.04
C PRO A 41 6.23 -2.73 12.73
N ILE A 42 7.35 -2.35 12.09
CA ILE A 42 7.60 -0.95 11.70
C ILE A 42 6.59 -0.51 10.63
N ILE A 43 6.29 -1.36 9.66
CA ILE A 43 5.31 -1.10 8.60
C ILE A 43 3.91 -0.97 9.21
N GLY A 44 3.53 -1.89 10.10
CA GLY A 44 2.27 -1.86 10.82
C GLY A 44 2.15 -0.57 11.63
N TYR A 45 3.18 -0.22 12.40
CA TYR A 45 3.23 1.04 13.15
C TYR A 45 3.14 2.27 12.23
N TYR A 46 3.80 2.26 11.07
CA TYR A 46 3.68 3.32 10.08
C TYR A 46 2.25 3.43 9.53
N PHE A 47 1.56 2.33 9.25
CA PHE A 47 0.18 2.35 8.78
C PHE A 47 -0.83 2.73 9.87
N TYR A 48 -0.62 2.27 11.10
CA TYR A 48 -1.38 2.72 12.28
C TYR A 48 -1.25 4.23 12.48
N LEU A 49 -0.01 4.75 12.48
CA LEU A 49 0.24 6.18 12.51
C LEU A 49 -0.25 6.90 11.25
N ARG A 50 -0.39 6.22 10.10
CA ARG A 50 -0.86 6.84 8.86
C ARG A 50 -2.32 7.28 8.90
N GLU A 51 -3.15 6.75 9.79
CA GLU A 51 -4.46 7.38 10.08
C GLU A 51 -4.30 8.84 10.54
N THR A 52 -3.08 9.27 10.91
CA THR A 52 -2.70 10.64 11.29
C THR A 52 -1.76 11.36 10.29
N SER A 53 -1.47 10.80 9.10
CA SER A 53 -0.51 11.42 8.16
C SER A 53 -1.04 11.67 6.73
N ASN A 54 -0.36 12.55 6.01
CA ASN A 54 -0.82 13.24 4.80
C ASN A 54 -1.13 12.31 3.60
N LYS A 55 -2.09 12.76 2.77
CA LYS A 55 -2.47 12.16 1.48
C LYS A 55 -1.24 11.95 0.58
N LEU A 56 -1.30 10.98 -0.35
CA LEU A 56 -0.32 10.89 -1.45
C LEU A 56 -0.12 12.27 -2.10
N ILE A 57 1.09 12.80 -2.01
CA ILE A 57 1.46 14.08 -2.63
C ILE A 57 2.02 13.76 -4.02
N TYR A 58 1.33 14.26 -5.04
CA TYR A 58 1.81 14.30 -6.40
C TYR A 58 2.40 15.68 -6.67
N ARG A 59 3.31 15.81 -7.64
CA ARG A 59 3.75 17.14 -8.06
C ARG A 59 2.54 17.89 -8.61
N LEU A 60 2.49 19.19 -8.32
CA LEU A 60 1.42 20.05 -8.81
C LEU A 60 1.39 20.01 -10.35
N GLY A 61 0.23 19.70 -10.94
CA GLY A 61 0.07 19.55 -12.38
C GLY A 61 0.26 18.13 -12.94
N ASP A 62 0.80 17.19 -12.15
CA ASP A 62 0.96 15.81 -12.61
C ASP A 62 -0.40 15.08 -12.63
N VAL A 63 -0.75 14.55 -13.80
CA VAL A 63 -1.77 13.52 -13.93
C VAL A 63 -1.07 12.16 -13.92
N VAL A 64 -0.92 11.58 -12.73
CA VAL A 64 -0.41 10.22 -12.61
C VAL A 64 -1.48 9.26 -13.13
N LYS A 65 -1.25 8.70 -14.32
CA LYS A 65 -2.15 7.76 -14.97
C LYS A 65 -1.84 6.29 -14.71
N LYS A 66 -0.66 5.96 -14.17
CA LYS A 66 -0.26 4.59 -13.86
C LYS A 66 0.75 4.54 -12.72
N ARG A 67 0.54 3.68 -11.73
CA ARG A 67 1.51 3.38 -10.67
C ARG A 67 1.24 2.03 -10.04
N THR A 68 2.29 1.37 -9.57
CA THR A 68 2.24 0.09 -8.86
C THR A 68 2.53 0.30 -7.38
N PHE A 69 1.78 -0.42 -6.54
CA PHE A 69 1.86 -0.36 -5.08
C PHE A 69 1.91 -1.76 -4.50
N ARG A 70 2.56 -1.92 -3.35
CA ARG A 70 2.39 -3.11 -2.48
C ARG A 70 1.42 -2.88 -1.33
N SER A 71 1.05 -1.62 -1.09
CA SER A 71 0.05 -1.23 -0.10
C SER A 71 -1.29 -1.00 -0.77
N LEU A 72 -2.30 -1.78 -0.39
CA LEU A 72 -3.67 -1.55 -0.87
C LEU A 72 -4.17 -0.17 -0.47
N LEU A 73 -3.88 0.29 0.74
CA LEU A 73 -4.24 1.64 1.19
C LEU A 73 -3.72 2.73 0.24
N ARG A 74 -2.46 2.62 -0.23
CA ARG A 74 -1.89 3.58 -1.19
C ARG A 74 -2.55 3.46 -2.58
N ALA A 75 -2.85 2.26 -3.03
CA ALA A 75 -3.61 2.06 -4.26
C ALA A 75 -5.01 2.70 -4.18
N VAL A 76 -5.71 2.51 -3.07
CA VAL A 76 -7.01 3.13 -2.76
C VAL A 76 -6.93 4.66 -2.75
N GLU A 77 -5.89 5.24 -2.14
CA GLU A 77 -5.67 6.70 -2.19
C GLU A 77 -5.52 7.22 -3.63
N MET A 78 -4.81 6.49 -4.50
CA MET A 78 -4.70 6.84 -5.93
C MET A 78 -6.03 6.66 -6.67
N ILE A 79 -6.75 5.56 -6.43
CA ILE A 79 -8.08 5.30 -7.01
C ILE A 79 -9.02 6.45 -6.69
N ASN A 80 -9.07 6.89 -5.43
CA ASN A 80 -9.92 8.00 -5.01
C ASN A 80 -9.51 9.31 -5.70
N ASN A 81 -8.21 9.59 -5.84
CA ASN A 81 -7.76 10.77 -6.58
C ASN A 81 -8.15 10.72 -8.08
N MET A 82 -8.07 9.55 -8.71
CA MET A 82 -8.49 9.37 -10.09
C MET A 82 -10.02 9.51 -10.26
N ARG A 83 -10.81 9.03 -9.28
CA ARG A 83 -12.27 9.20 -9.24
C ARG A 83 -12.66 10.67 -9.14
N GLU A 84 -12.00 11.44 -8.27
CA GLU A 84 -12.18 12.90 -8.17
C GLU A 84 -11.94 13.60 -9.52
N LYS A 85 -10.98 13.10 -10.30
CA LYS A 85 -10.64 13.58 -11.65
C LYS A 85 -11.51 12.97 -12.76
N LYS A 86 -12.51 12.15 -12.42
CA LYS A 86 -13.43 11.47 -13.35
C LYS A 86 -12.73 10.60 -14.41
N LEU A 87 -11.55 10.05 -14.08
CA LEU A 87 -10.85 9.12 -14.96
C LEU A 87 -11.52 7.74 -14.92
N LYS A 88 -11.44 7.00 -16.03
CA LYS A 88 -11.76 5.57 -16.02
C LYS A 88 -10.60 4.84 -15.36
N ILE A 89 -10.88 3.93 -14.43
CA ILE A 89 -9.87 3.27 -13.61
C ILE A 89 -9.89 1.78 -13.86
N PHE A 90 -8.70 1.22 -14.02
CA PHE A 90 -8.44 -0.20 -14.16
C PHE A 90 -7.36 -0.60 -13.16
N ILE A 91 -7.43 -1.87 -12.73
CA ILE A 91 -6.51 -2.45 -11.77
C ILE A 91 -5.98 -3.76 -12.35
N GLU A 92 -4.68 -3.97 -12.17
CA GLU A 92 -4.02 -5.27 -12.25
C GLU A 92 -3.50 -5.64 -10.87
N VAL A 93 -3.80 -6.84 -10.40
CA VAL A 93 -3.40 -7.35 -9.08
C VAL A 93 -2.66 -8.66 -9.26
N ASP A 94 -1.38 -8.70 -8.86
CA ASP A 94 -0.66 -9.95 -8.68
C ASP A 94 -0.72 -10.35 -7.22
N GLY A 95 -1.00 -11.63 -6.95
CA GLY A 95 -1.15 -12.09 -5.58
C GLY A 95 -1.50 -13.56 -5.48
N VAL A 96 -2.13 -13.94 -4.37
CA VAL A 96 -2.51 -15.32 -4.08
C VAL A 96 -3.96 -15.40 -3.64
N TRP A 97 -4.66 -16.44 -4.10
CA TRP A 97 -5.99 -16.77 -3.58
C TRP A 97 -5.88 -17.22 -2.11
N VAL A 98 -6.63 -16.60 -1.21
CA VAL A 98 -6.47 -16.81 0.25
C VAL A 98 -6.75 -18.27 0.63
N LYS A 99 -7.81 -18.86 0.08
CA LYS A 99 -8.23 -20.25 0.40
C LYS A 99 -7.27 -21.31 -0.15
N SER A 100 -6.88 -21.18 -1.42
CA SER A 100 -6.09 -22.21 -2.11
C SER A 100 -4.59 -21.97 -2.06
N ARG A 101 -4.17 -20.75 -1.68
CA ARG A 101 -2.78 -20.24 -1.76
C ARG A 101 -2.20 -20.28 -3.17
N LYS A 102 -3.03 -20.46 -4.20
CA LYS A 102 -2.61 -20.45 -5.60
C LYS A 102 -2.27 -19.02 -6.02
N GLN A 103 -1.10 -18.85 -6.64
CA GLN A 103 -0.70 -17.58 -7.24
C GLN A 103 -1.47 -17.29 -8.53
N ASP A 104 -1.87 -16.04 -8.72
CA ASP A 104 -2.65 -15.61 -9.88
C ASP A 104 -2.46 -14.11 -10.17
N SER A 105 -2.96 -13.67 -11.31
CA SER A 105 -3.02 -12.26 -11.71
C SER A 105 -4.44 -11.90 -12.12
N LEU A 106 -5.03 -10.94 -11.41
CA LEU A 106 -6.39 -10.45 -11.66
C LEU A 106 -6.35 -9.12 -12.39
N ARG A 107 -7.31 -8.90 -13.28
CA ARG A 107 -7.55 -7.62 -13.95
C ARG A 107 -9.02 -7.24 -13.83
N GLY A 108 -9.30 -5.96 -13.61
CA GLY A 108 -10.67 -5.49 -13.52
C GLY A 108 -10.82 -4.02 -13.14
N LYS A 109 -12.03 -3.65 -12.75
CA LYS A 109 -12.39 -2.31 -12.29
C LYS A 109 -12.61 -2.30 -10.77
N PRO A 110 -12.14 -1.28 -10.04
CA PRO A 110 -12.40 -1.16 -8.62
C PRO A 110 -13.81 -0.57 -8.45
N ILE A 111 -14.80 -1.42 -8.17
CA ILE A 111 -16.21 -1.00 -8.09
C ILE A 111 -16.58 -0.51 -6.70
N ASP A 112 -15.93 -1.01 -5.65
CA ASP A 112 -16.21 -0.60 -4.28
C ASP A 112 -14.97 -0.72 -3.38
N ILE A 113 -14.97 0.01 -2.26
CA ILE A 113 -13.90 0.03 -1.26
C ILE A 113 -14.55 0.05 0.12
N ILE A 114 -14.37 -1.03 0.88
CA ILE A 114 -14.83 -1.16 2.26
C ILE A 114 -13.67 -0.80 3.18
N ARG A 115 -13.89 0.13 4.10
CA ARG A 115 -12.86 0.55 5.06
C ARG A 115 -13.42 0.65 6.47
N ASP A 116 -12.89 -0.15 7.37
CA ASP A 116 -13.13 -0.05 8.81
C ASP A 116 -11.80 0.35 9.47
N LYS A 117 -11.68 1.64 9.80
CA LYS A 117 -10.46 2.19 10.39
C LYS A 117 -10.16 1.66 11.79
N LEU A 118 -11.20 1.35 12.57
CA LEU A 118 -11.03 0.87 13.94
C LEU A 118 -10.49 -0.56 13.96
N ARG A 119 -10.81 -1.33 12.91
CA ARG A 119 -10.37 -2.71 12.74
C ARG A 119 -9.21 -2.86 11.76
N GLU A 120 -8.70 -1.75 11.23
CA GLU A 120 -7.65 -1.69 10.21
C GLU A 120 -7.95 -2.51 8.95
N ILE A 121 -9.23 -2.67 8.61
CA ILE A 121 -9.67 -3.42 7.43
C ILE A 121 -9.77 -2.47 6.25
N THR A 122 -9.11 -2.83 5.14
CA THR A 122 -9.28 -2.16 3.85
C THR A 122 -9.49 -3.21 2.77
N THR A 123 -10.72 -3.36 2.28
CA THR A 123 -11.04 -4.33 1.22
C THR A 123 -11.42 -3.57 -0.04
N MET A 124 -10.88 -3.97 -1.19
CA MET A 124 -11.29 -3.48 -2.51
C MET A 124 -12.11 -4.57 -3.21
N ILE A 125 -13.28 -4.19 -3.73
CA ILE A 125 -14.08 -5.08 -4.58
C ILE A 125 -13.68 -4.84 -6.03
N LEU A 126 -13.08 -5.86 -6.64
CA LEU A 126 -12.65 -5.86 -8.03
C LEU A 126 -13.68 -6.60 -8.90
N GLU A 127 -14.24 -5.91 -9.90
CA GLU A 127 -15.08 -6.53 -10.93
C GLU A 127 -14.25 -6.87 -12.15
N ARG A 128 -14.19 -8.17 -12.49
CA ARG A 128 -13.43 -8.71 -13.62
C ARG A 128 -14.21 -8.57 -14.93
N ASP A 129 -13.52 -8.80 -16.05
CA ASP A 129 -14.11 -8.68 -17.39
C ASP A 129 -15.29 -9.66 -17.62
N ASP A 130 -15.32 -10.79 -16.90
CA ASP A 130 -16.42 -11.77 -16.92
C ASP A 130 -17.61 -11.38 -16.02
N GLY A 131 -17.56 -10.22 -15.37
CA GLY A 131 -18.57 -9.75 -14.42
C GLY A 131 -18.46 -10.36 -13.01
N SER A 132 -17.54 -11.30 -12.79
CA SER A 132 -17.29 -11.84 -11.44
C SER A 132 -16.65 -10.78 -10.54
N ARG A 133 -16.93 -10.89 -9.25
CA ARG A 133 -16.44 -9.95 -8.22
C ARG A 133 -15.51 -10.69 -7.27
N VAL A 134 -14.40 -10.04 -6.93
CA VAL A 134 -13.38 -10.59 -6.04
C VAL A 134 -13.10 -9.57 -4.95
N ALA A 135 -13.17 -9.98 -3.68
CA ALA A 135 -12.68 -9.19 -2.57
C ALA A 135 -11.16 -9.29 -2.49
N VAL A 136 -10.49 -8.14 -2.50
CA VAL A 136 -9.02 -8.03 -2.50
C VAL A 136 -8.57 -7.22 -1.29
N ASP A 137 -7.67 -7.76 -0.48
CA ASP A 137 -6.92 -7.03 0.55
C ASP A 137 -5.40 -7.12 0.26
N GLY A 138 -4.58 -6.35 0.96
CA GLY A 138 -3.13 -6.37 0.86
C GLY A 138 -2.49 -7.57 1.56
N ILE A 139 -1.18 -7.46 1.78
CA ILE A 139 -0.38 -8.50 2.46
C ILE A 139 -0.98 -8.82 3.83
N GLY A 140 -1.20 -10.12 4.08
CA GLY A 140 -1.81 -10.59 5.33
C GLY A 140 -3.34 -10.71 5.29
N ALA A 141 -3.97 -10.63 4.11
CA ALA A 141 -5.39 -10.89 3.94
C ALA A 141 -5.81 -12.27 4.49
N ILE A 142 -6.90 -12.30 5.27
CA ILE A 142 -7.43 -13.52 5.89
C ILE A 142 -8.90 -13.76 5.50
N TYR A 143 -9.69 -12.69 5.36
CA TYR A 143 -11.14 -12.80 5.16
C TYR A 143 -11.55 -12.66 3.69
N GLU A 144 -10.72 -11.99 2.91
CA GLU A 144 -10.91 -11.72 1.50
C GLU A 144 -10.65 -12.94 0.62
N ASP A 145 -11.05 -12.85 -0.65
CA ASP A 145 -10.81 -13.91 -1.62
C ASP A 145 -9.34 -13.94 -2.07
N PHE A 146 -8.72 -12.76 -2.16
CA PHE A 146 -7.41 -12.58 -2.77
C PHE A 146 -6.48 -11.66 -1.95
N GLU A 147 -5.27 -12.13 -1.68
CA GLU A 147 -4.20 -11.38 -1.04
C GLU A 147 -3.31 -10.74 -2.11
N ALA A 148 -3.37 -9.42 -2.22
CA ALA A 148 -2.60 -8.65 -3.17
C ALA A 148 -1.15 -8.46 -2.71
N GLN A 149 -0.21 -8.86 -3.57
CA GLN A 149 1.21 -8.63 -3.38
C GLN A 149 1.70 -7.43 -4.20
N ARG A 150 1.11 -7.19 -5.37
CA ARG A 150 1.33 -5.98 -6.18
C ARG A 150 0.03 -5.53 -6.81
N ILE A 151 -0.22 -4.23 -6.78
CA ILE A 151 -1.44 -3.59 -7.28
C ILE A 151 -1.03 -2.47 -8.22
N THR A 152 -1.29 -2.63 -9.51
CA THR A 152 -1.09 -1.59 -10.50
C THR A 152 -2.41 -0.88 -10.76
N VAL A 153 -2.47 0.40 -10.41
CA VAL A 153 -3.60 1.27 -10.70
C VAL A 153 -3.28 2.06 -11.96
N TYR A 154 -4.19 2.05 -12.92
CA TYR A 154 -4.06 2.89 -14.10
C TYR A 154 -5.40 3.45 -14.57
N GLY A 155 -5.35 4.57 -15.27
CA GLY A 155 -6.53 5.19 -15.82
C GLY A 155 -6.29 5.88 -17.14
N ASP A 156 -7.37 5.94 -17.92
CA ASP A 156 -7.43 6.60 -19.22
C ASP A 156 -7.98 8.03 -19.09
#